data_AF-A0A2G9SKI2-F1
#
_entry.id   AF-A0A2G9SKI2-F1
#
_cell.length_a   1.000
_cell.length_b   1.000
_cell.length_c   1.000
_cell.angle_alpha   90.00
_cell.angle_beta   90.00
_cell.angle_gamma   90.00
#
_symmetry.space_group_name_H-M   'P 1'
#
loop_
_entity.id
_entity.type
_entity.pdbx_description
1 polymer ?
#
loop_
_entity_poly.entity_id
_entity_poly.type
_entity_poly.pdbx_seq_one_letter_code
_entity_poly.pdbx_strand_id
1 'polypeptide(L)'
;MDRESVWRTLSKLPFLGLTPGVLPSIMDEYLSDVSDPIALRDGFLDICGDVLFIHPALKVARYHRDSGLPVFFYEYQHRPSLFDGIKPDFVKADHADELIYVFGGPFLRDGVVFAGNSTDEEKALSRTIMRYWANFARNG
;
A
#
# COMPACT_ATOMS: atom_id res chain seq x y z
N MET A 1 13.16 -16.63 -5.42
CA MET A 1 12.38 -16.93 -4.20
C MET A 1 11.59 -18.19 -4.50
N ASP A 2 11.54 -19.13 -3.56
CA ASP A 2 10.76 -20.37 -3.68
C ASP A 2 9.65 -20.42 -2.60
N ARG A 3 8.71 -21.37 -2.75
CA ARG A 3 7.55 -21.51 -1.86
C ARG A 3 7.92 -21.80 -0.41
N GLU A 4 8.99 -22.56 -0.16
CA GLU A 4 9.47 -22.86 1.19
C GLU A 4 10.02 -21.59 1.86
N SER A 5 10.78 -20.79 1.12
CA SER A 5 11.25 -19.49 1.57
C SER A 5 10.10 -18.55 1.91
N VAL A 6 9.01 -18.54 1.13
CA VAL A 6 7.80 -17.75 1.43
C VAL A 6 7.18 -18.22 2.74
N TRP A 7 6.92 -19.52 2.90
CA TRP A 7 6.38 -20.09 4.16
C TRP A 7 7.24 -19.72 5.36
N ARG A 8 8.55 -19.93 5.27
CA ARG A 8 9.50 -19.67 6.36
C ARG A 8 9.53 -18.19 6.74
N THR A 9 9.33 -17.31 5.77
CA THR A 9 9.28 -15.87 6.02
C THR A 9 7.97 -15.50 6.69
N LEU A 10 6.83 -15.85 6.10
CA LEU A 10 5.50 -15.55 6.66
C LEU A 10 5.30 -16.10 8.08
N SER A 11 5.76 -17.33 8.34
CA SER A 11 5.67 -17.96 9.67
C SER A 11 6.52 -17.29 10.75
N LYS A 12 7.53 -16.49 10.37
CA LYS A 12 8.43 -15.78 11.28
C LYS A 12 8.08 -14.31 11.49
N LEU A 13 7.04 -13.80 10.83
CA LEU A 13 6.61 -12.41 10.95
C LEU A 13 5.41 -12.33 11.91
N PRO A 14 5.63 -12.20 13.24
CA PRO A 14 4.55 -12.27 14.24
C PRO A 14 3.50 -11.16 14.06
N PHE A 15 3.90 -10.03 13.47
CA PHE A 15 3.01 -8.90 13.19
C PHE A 15 2.03 -9.17 12.04
N LEU A 16 2.22 -10.21 11.22
CA LEU A 16 1.22 -10.65 10.25
C LEU A 16 0.05 -11.40 10.91
N GLY A 17 0.16 -11.82 12.19
CA GLY A 17 -0.89 -12.59 12.86
C GLY A 17 -1.21 -13.94 12.21
N LEU A 18 -0.35 -14.40 11.29
CA LEU A 18 -0.55 -15.65 10.55
C LEU A 18 -0.17 -16.83 11.44
N THR A 19 -1.19 -17.47 12.00
CA THR A 19 -0.98 -18.70 12.77
C THR A 19 -0.71 -19.88 11.83
N PRO A 20 0.00 -20.93 12.30
CA PRO A 20 0.22 -22.15 11.50
C PRO A 20 -1.08 -22.80 11.01
N GLY A 21 -2.22 -22.55 11.66
CA GLY A 21 -3.52 -23.08 11.25
C GLY A 21 -4.14 -22.36 10.05
N VAL A 22 -3.77 -21.10 9.79
CA VAL A 22 -4.36 -20.27 8.71
C VAL A 22 -3.39 -20.07 7.54
N LEU A 23 -2.08 -20.07 7.81
CA LEU A 23 -1.05 -19.86 6.81
C LEU A 23 -1.15 -20.81 5.59
N PRO A 24 -1.44 -22.12 5.73
CA PRO A 24 -1.60 -23.01 4.58
C PRO A 24 -2.69 -22.56 3.62
N SER A 25 -3.84 -22.13 4.14
CA SER A 25 -4.97 -21.66 3.32
C SER A 25 -4.63 -20.38 2.58
N ILE A 26 -3.93 -19.44 3.21
CA ILE A 26 -3.48 -18.21 2.54
C ILE A 26 -2.45 -18.52 1.45
N MET A 27 -1.52 -19.43 1.72
CA MET A 27 -0.54 -19.83 0.70
C MET A 27 -1.15 -20.66 -0.44
N ASP A 28 -2.28 -21.31 -0.22
CA ASP A 28 -3.02 -21.99 -1.28
C ASP A 28 -3.78 -20.97 -2.15
N GLU A 29 -4.46 -20.02 -1.52
CA GLU A 29 -5.21 -18.97 -2.21
C GLU A 29 -4.32 -18.13 -3.14
N TYR A 30 -3.16 -17.67 -2.67
CA TYR A 30 -2.31 -16.75 -3.43
C TYR A 30 -1.28 -17.44 -4.32
N LEU A 31 -0.88 -18.67 -3.98
CA LEU A 31 0.29 -19.30 -4.58
C LEU A 31 0.02 -20.73 -5.07
N SER A 32 -1.24 -21.16 -5.18
CA SER A 32 -1.59 -22.46 -5.78
C SER A 32 -1.04 -22.55 -7.20
N ASP A 33 -0.33 -23.65 -7.48
CA ASP A 33 0.30 -23.94 -8.78
C ASP A 33 1.31 -22.91 -9.30
N VAL A 34 1.72 -21.94 -8.47
CA VAL A 34 2.74 -20.94 -8.83
C VAL A 34 4.13 -21.53 -8.61
N SER A 35 4.88 -21.69 -9.71
CA SER A 35 6.27 -22.16 -9.71
C SER A 35 7.27 -21.12 -10.22
N ASP A 36 6.79 -20.11 -10.95
CA ASP A 36 7.63 -19.02 -11.44
C ASP A 36 8.11 -18.14 -10.27
N PRO A 37 9.43 -17.93 -10.11
CA PRO A 37 9.97 -17.13 -9.01
C PRO A 37 9.49 -15.66 -8.97
N ILE A 38 9.11 -15.08 -10.11
CA ILE A 38 8.59 -13.71 -10.18
C ILE A 38 7.15 -13.68 -9.66
N ALA A 39 6.30 -14.58 -10.15
CA ALA A 39 4.94 -14.74 -9.63
C ALA A 39 4.91 -15.11 -8.14
N LEU A 40 5.86 -15.93 -7.66
CA LEU A 40 6.01 -16.23 -6.23
C LEU A 40 6.36 -15.00 -5.39
N ARG A 41 7.24 -14.12 -5.91
CA ARG A 41 7.55 -12.84 -5.26
C ARG A 41 6.30 -11.97 -5.19
N ASP A 42 5.59 -11.82 -6.30
CA ASP A 42 4.44 -10.92 -6.39
C ASP A 42 3.32 -11.39 -5.46
N GLY A 43 2.97 -12.68 -5.47
CA GLY A 43 1.98 -13.23 -4.53
C GLY A 43 2.43 -13.14 -3.06
N PHE A 44 3.72 -13.26 -2.76
CA PHE A 44 4.22 -13.01 -1.40
C PHE A 44 4.03 -11.55 -0.96
N LEU A 45 4.28 -10.59 -1.86
CA LEU A 45 4.07 -9.17 -1.58
C LEU A 45 2.58 -8.85 -1.43
N ASP A 46 1.72 -9.47 -2.24
CA ASP A 46 0.26 -9.33 -2.13
C ASP A 46 -0.25 -9.87 -0.79
N ILE A 47 0.20 -11.06 -0.35
CA ILE A 47 -0.11 -11.59 1.00
C ILE A 47 0.28 -10.58 2.08
N CYS A 48 1.49 -10.01 2.00
CA CYS A 48 1.96 -9.03 2.98
C CYS A 48 1.08 -7.76 2.98
N GLY A 49 0.77 -7.22 1.80
CA GLY A 49 -0.07 -6.03 1.65
C GLY A 49 -1.49 -6.23 2.19
N ASP A 50 -2.10 -7.36 1.84
CA ASP A 50 -3.47 -7.68 2.23
C ASP A 50 -3.62 -7.95 3.72
N VAL A 51 -2.71 -8.75 4.29
CA VAL A 51 -2.77 -9.14 5.70
C VAL A 51 -2.43 -7.96 6.62
N LEU A 52 -1.45 -7.12 6.26
CA LEU A 52 -1.02 -6.01 7.12
C LEU A 52 -1.90 -4.78 7.01
N PHE A 53 -2.34 -4.44 5.80
CA PHE A 53 -2.92 -3.13 5.53
C PHE A 53 -4.35 -3.22 5.01
N ILE A 54 -4.58 -3.90 3.89
CA ILE A 54 -5.84 -3.78 3.16
C ILE A 54 -6.99 -4.46 3.91
N HIS A 55 -6.84 -5.72 4.32
CA HIS A 55 -7.90 -6.44 5.03
C HIS A 55 -8.25 -5.79 6.38
N PRO A 56 -7.28 -5.44 7.25
CA PRO A 56 -7.57 -4.70 8.48
C PRO A 56 -8.26 -3.35 8.23
N ALA A 57 -7.80 -2.56 7.27
CA ALA A 57 -8.38 -1.26 6.94
C ALA A 57 -9.83 -1.40 6.47
N LEU A 58 -10.12 -2.37 5.60
CA LEU A 58 -11.48 -2.69 5.14
C LEU A 58 -12.40 -3.12 6.29
N LYS A 59 -11.90 -3.93 7.24
CA LYS A 59 -12.68 -4.30 8.42
C LYS A 59 -13.02 -3.09 9.28
N VAL A 60 -12.06 -2.22 9.55
CA VAL A 60 -12.30 -0.98 10.32
C VAL A 60 -13.32 -0.09 9.61
N ALA A 61 -13.17 0.11 8.30
CA ALA A 61 -14.11 0.89 7.49
C ALA A 61 -15.53 0.33 7.55
N ARG A 62 -15.69 -1.00 7.46
CA ARG A 62 -17.00 -1.67 7.59
C ARG A 62 -17.59 -1.50 8.98
N TYR A 63 -16.82 -1.71 10.04
CA TYR A 63 -17.32 -1.51 11.41
C TYR A 63 -17.74 -0.06 11.66
N HIS A 64 -16.99 0.92 11.15
CA HIS A 64 -17.35 2.33 11.28
C HIS A 64 -18.65 2.65 10.52
N ARG A 65 -18.78 2.17 9.28
CA ARG A 65 -20.01 2.29 8.49
C ARG A 65 -21.21 1.65 9.19
N ASP A 66 -21.05 0.44 9.71
CA ASP A 66 -22.13 -0.33 10.34
C ASP A 66 -22.57 0.29 11.69
N SER A 67 -21.75 1.19 12.26
CA SER A 67 -22.14 2.04 13.39
C SER A 67 -23.01 3.25 13.02
N GLY A 68 -23.31 3.43 11.73
CA GLY A 68 -24.14 4.53 11.21
C GLY A 68 -23.38 5.82 10.92
N LEU A 69 -22.04 5.80 10.95
CA LEU A 69 -21.20 6.96 10.69
C LEU A 69 -20.73 7.01 9.22
N PRO A 70 -20.54 8.21 8.63
CA PRO A 70 -19.96 8.36 7.30
C PRO A 70 -18.54 7.77 7.23
N VAL A 71 -18.23 7.10 6.12
CA VAL A 71 -16.90 6.54 5.85
C VAL A 71 -16.48 6.87 4.43
N PHE A 72 -15.27 7.40 4.30
CA PHE A 72 -14.58 7.53 3.02
C PHE A 72 -13.37 6.60 3.04
N PHE A 73 -13.13 5.92 1.91
CA PHE A 73 -12.05 4.97 1.77
C PHE A 73 -11.40 5.17 0.40
N TYR A 74 -10.07 5.12 0.33
CA TYR A 74 -9.33 5.21 -0.92
C TYR A 74 -8.17 4.22 -0.93
N GLU A 75 -7.80 3.80 -2.13
CA GLU A 75 -6.55 3.10 -2.41
C GLU A 75 -5.70 4.00 -3.30
N TYR A 76 -4.44 4.20 -2.91
CA TYR A 76 -3.50 5.01 -3.67
C TYR A 76 -2.64 4.10 -4.56
N GLN A 77 -2.62 4.38 -5.86
CA GLN A 77 -2.01 3.48 -6.86
C GLN A 77 -1.01 4.17 -7.80
N HIS A 78 -0.66 5.44 -7.56
CA HIS A 78 0.32 6.15 -8.39
C HIS A 78 1.75 5.92 -7.89
N ARG A 79 2.66 5.54 -8.78
CA ARG A 79 4.09 5.41 -8.45
C ARG A 79 4.78 6.76 -8.61
N PRO A 80 5.38 7.34 -7.55
CA PRO A 80 6.05 8.64 -7.66
C PRO A 80 7.29 8.60 -8.57
N SER A 81 7.38 9.55 -9.50
CA SER A 81 8.55 9.76 -10.38
C SER A 81 9.82 10.11 -9.60
N LEU A 82 9.65 10.65 -8.38
CA LEU A 82 10.72 10.89 -7.42
C LEU A 82 11.59 9.64 -7.16
N PHE A 83 11.01 8.44 -7.32
CA PHE A 83 11.69 7.17 -7.07
C PHE A 83 12.11 6.43 -8.36
N ASP A 84 12.03 7.10 -9.52
CA ASP A 84 12.50 6.53 -10.78
C ASP A 84 14.00 6.24 -10.74
N GLY A 85 14.38 5.03 -11.15
CA GLY A 85 15.76 4.54 -11.04
C GLY A 85 16.23 4.21 -9.63
N ILE A 86 15.41 4.45 -8.59
CA ILE A 86 15.72 4.12 -7.19
C ILE A 86 14.97 2.85 -6.77
N LYS A 87 13.64 2.83 -6.95
CA LYS A 87 12.81 1.65 -6.64
C LYS A 87 12.82 0.68 -7.84
N PRO A 88 12.87 -0.65 -7.62
CA PRO A 88 12.70 -1.61 -8.72
C PRO A 88 11.36 -1.45 -9.44
N ASP A 89 11.30 -1.75 -10.74
CA ASP A 89 10.13 -1.50 -11.59
C ASP A 89 8.88 -2.30 -11.20
N PHE A 90 9.05 -3.45 -10.51
CA PHE A 90 7.93 -4.25 -10.03
C PHE A 90 7.21 -3.62 -8.83
N VAL A 91 7.84 -2.66 -8.15
CA VAL A 91 7.21 -1.92 -7.04
C VAL A 91 6.23 -0.94 -7.65
N LYS A 92 4.95 -1.00 -7.27
CA LYS A 92 3.91 -0.10 -7.80
C LYS A 92 3.85 1.16 -6.92
N ALA A 93 2.66 1.52 -6.42
CA ALA A 93 2.56 2.41 -5.26
C ALA A 93 2.99 1.65 -4.01
N ASP A 94 4.05 2.12 -3.38
CA ASP A 94 4.60 1.51 -2.18
C ASP A 94 3.98 2.12 -0.92
N HIS A 95 4.26 1.52 0.23
CA HIS A 95 3.82 2.03 1.51
C HIS A 95 4.30 3.48 1.73
N ALA A 96 3.36 4.37 2.10
CA ALA A 96 3.58 5.78 2.40
C ALA A 96 3.94 6.68 1.20
N ASP A 97 3.92 6.17 -0.04
CA ASP A 97 4.18 6.99 -1.24
C ASP A 97 3.14 8.10 -1.41
N GLU A 98 1.92 7.92 -0.92
CA GLU A 98 0.86 8.93 -0.97
C GLU A 98 1.19 10.17 -0.13
N LEU A 99 2.02 10.04 0.91
CA LEU A 99 2.36 11.15 1.80
C LEU A 99 3.02 12.31 1.06
N ILE A 100 3.80 12.00 0.00
CA ILE A 100 4.40 13.01 -0.88
C ILE A 100 3.32 13.95 -1.41
N TYR A 101 2.17 13.41 -1.81
CA TYR A 101 1.09 14.17 -2.41
C TYR A 101 0.12 14.75 -1.40
N VAL A 102 -0.06 14.10 -0.25
CA VAL A 102 -0.84 14.61 0.88
C VAL A 102 -0.22 15.88 1.46
N PHE A 103 1.11 15.93 1.57
CA PHE A 103 1.83 17.08 2.14
C PHE A 103 2.33 18.11 1.10
N GLY A 104 1.97 17.94 -0.17
CA GLY A 104 2.32 18.93 -1.19
C GLY A 104 3.79 18.92 -1.60
N GLY A 105 4.47 17.76 -1.52
CA GLY A 105 5.85 17.54 -1.93
C GLY A 105 6.27 18.25 -3.23
N PRO A 106 5.46 18.21 -4.32
CA PRO A 106 5.76 18.91 -5.57
C PRO A 106 5.88 20.45 -5.47
N PHE A 107 5.49 21.06 -4.34
CA PHE A 107 5.51 22.50 -4.09
C PHE A 107 6.46 22.91 -2.96
N LEU A 108 7.12 21.94 -2.32
CA LEU A 108 8.07 22.20 -1.25
C LEU A 108 9.41 22.67 -1.81
N ARG A 109 10.18 23.36 -0.97
CA ARG A 109 11.56 23.74 -1.29
C ARG A 109 12.47 22.52 -1.18
N ASP A 110 13.52 22.51 -1.98
CA ASP A 110 14.56 21.48 -1.92
C ASP A 110 15.11 21.31 -0.50
N GLY A 111 15.42 20.06 -0.13
CA GLY A 111 15.96 19.69 1.18
C GLY A 111 14.92 19.47 2.28
N VAL A 112 13.62 19.68 2.00
CA VAL A 112 12.53 19.28 2.91
C VAL A 112 12.15 17.83 2.65
N VAL A 113 11.71 17.11 3.69
CA VAL A 113 11.14 15.76 3.56
C VAL A 113 10.00 15.79 2.53
N PHE A 114 10.00 14.83 1.60
CA PHE A 114 9.07 14.73 0.46
C PHE A 114 9.22 15.77 -0.66
N ALA A 115 10.17 16.71 -0.56
CA ALA A 115 10.49 17.59 -1.67
C ALA A 115 11.25 16.83 -2.76
N GLY A 116 10.96 17.18 -4.01
CA GLY A 116 11.70 16.66 -5.16
C GLY A 116 11.04 17.00 -6.48
N ASN A 117 11.69 16.59 -7.57
CA ASN A 117 11.14 16.78 -8.91
C ASN A 117 9.83 16.01 -9.05
N SER A 118 8.87 16.62 -9.75
CA SER A 118 7.57 16.01 -10.02
C SER A 118 7.05 16.46 -11.38
N THR A 119 6.31 15.57 -12.04
CA THR A 119 5.66 15.88 -13.31
C THR A 119 4.47 16.84 -13.12
N ASP A 120 3.93 17.37 -14.21
CA ASP A 120 2.74 18.23 -14.13
C ASP A 120 1.49 17.44 -13.73
N GLU A 121 1.40 16.16 -14.12
CA GLU A 121 0.38 15.22 -13.65
C GLU A 121 0.47 15.02 -12.14
N GLU A 122 1.67 14.87 -11.60
CA GLU A 122 1.92 14.71 -10.17
C GLU A 122 1.59 15.96 -9.35
N LYS A 123 1.86 17.16 -9.90
CA LYS A 123 1.38 18.41 -9.30
C LYS A 123 -0.15 18.49 -9.29
N ALA A 124 -0.81 18.03 -10.35
CA ALA A 124 -2.27 17.98 -10.42
C ALA A 124 -2.87 16.95 -9.45
N LEU A 125 -2.23 15.79 -9.32
CA LEU A 125 -2.56 14.76 -8.35
C LEU A 125 -2.45 15.29 -6.92
N SER A 126 -1.32 15.94 -6.57
CA SER A 126 -1.12 16.55 -5.26
C SER A 126 -2.19 17.57 -4.92
N ARG A 127 -2.51 18.50 -5.85
CA ARG A 127 -3.60 19.47 -5.64
C ARG A 127 -4.93 18.79 -5.38
N THR A 128 -5.22 17.69 -6.08
CA THR A 128 -6.46 16.93 -5.92
C THR A 128 -6.52 16.25 -4.55
N ILE A 129 -5.45 15.55 -4.15
CA ILE A 129 -5.35 14.86 -2.86
C ILE A 129 -5.42 15.87 -1.70
N MET A 130 -4.65 16.95 -1.74
CA MET A 130 -4.71 18.01 -0.72
C MET A 130 -6.11 18.62 -0.62
N ARG A 131 -6.81 18.81 -1.74
CA ARG A 131 -8.19 19.29 -1.74
C ARG A 131 -9.15 18.30 -1.07
N TYR A 132 -9.03 17.00 -1.35
CA TYR A 132 -9.84 15.98 -0.67
C TYR A 132 -9.60 15.96 0.83
N TRP A 133 -8.34 15.92 1.26
CA TRP A 133 -8.00 15.96 2.68
C TRP A 133 -8.45 17.24 3.38
N ALA A 134 -8.27 18.40 2.75
CA ALA A 134 -8.69 19.68 3.33
C ALA A 134 -10.23 19.82 3.37
N ASN A 135 -10.96 19.24 2.41
CA ASN A 135 -12.41 19.24 2.43
C ASN A 135 -12.97 18.30 3.50
N PHE A 136 -12.40 17.10 3.62
CA PHE A 136 -12.73 16.15 4.68
C PHE A 136 -12.48 16.77 6.07
N ALA A 137 -11.34 17.44 6.26
CA ALA A 137 -11.05 18.13 7.52
C ALA A 137 -12.04 19.27 7.86
N ARG A 138 -12.62 19.94 6.85
CA ARG A 138 -13.59 21.02 7.06
C ARG A 138 -15.01 20.53 7.28
N ASN A 139 -15.41 19.48 6.57
CA ASN A 139 -16.82 19.14 6.41
C ASN A 139 -17.18 17.70 6.83
N GLY A 140 -16.19 16.87 7.16
CA GLY A 140 -16.36 15.42 7.23
C GLY A 140 -16.67 14.83 5.87
#